data_AF-A0A2N5CP29-F1
#
_entry.id   AF-A0A2N5CP29-F1
#
_cell.length_a   1.000
_cell.length_b   1.000
_cell.length_c   1.000
_cell.angle_alpha   90.00
_cell.angle_beta   90.00
_cell.angle_gamma   90.00
#
_symmetry.space_group_name_H-M   'P 1'
#
loop_
_entity.id
_entity.type
_entity.pdbx_description
1 polymer ?
#
loop_
_entity_poly.entity_id
_entity_poly.type
_entity_poly.pdbx_seq_one_letter_code
_entity_poly.pdbx_strand_id
1 'polypeptide(L)'
;MRTDSKGTDRARPWRVRPAVGFLHPLEVLKDQDLDPAEKREILAAWASDASAVEHRPSQRWLLGTPGPVPLSEVMSALSRLDRDMFS
;
A
#
# COMPACT_ATOMS: atom_id res chain seq x y z
N MET A 1 -13.74 34.46 4.19
CA MET A 1 -12.30 34.66 4.48
C MET A 1 -11.86 33.48 5.35
N ARG A 2 -11.09 32.47 4.89
CA ARG A 2 -9.66 32.51 4.46
C ARG A 2 -8.85 33.42 5.39
N THR A 3 -7.88 32.93 6.15
CA THR A 3 -6.58 32.40 5.68
C THR A 3 -5.99 31.42 6.70
N ASP A 4 -5.57 30.20 6.37
CA ASP A 4 -4.30 29.76 5.77
C ASP A 4 -3.33 29.15 6.80
N SER A 5 -3.03 27.86 6.57
CA SER A 5 -1.69 27.34 6.22
C SER A 5 -0.47 27.73 7.07
N LYS A 6 0.03 26.77 7.89
CA LYS A 6 1.44 26.29 7.96
C LYS A 6 1.66 25.46 9.25
N GLY A 7 2.39 24.35 9.25
CA GLY A 7 3.22 23.79 8.19
C GLY A 7 3.84 22.46 8.60
N THR A 8 4.19 21.66 7.61
CA THR A 8 5.60 21.36 7.34
C THR A 8 5.63 20.78 5.94
N ASP A 9 6.10 21.59 5.02
CA ASP A 9 6.95 21.10 3.94
C ASP A 9 8.07 20.27 4.60
N ARG A 10 7.89 18.97 4.61
CA ARG A 10 9.01 18.09 4.30
C ARG A 10 8.56 17.42 3.04
N ALA A 11 9.11 17.84 1.91
CA ALA A 11 9.30 16.94 0.79
C ALA A 11 9.62 15.56 1.38
N ARG A 12 8.69 14.60 1.32
CA ARG A 12 8.97 13.20 1.64
C ARG A 12 9.60 12.69 0.37
N PRO A 13 10.91 12.94 0.23
CA PRO A 13 11.51 12.79 -1.05
C PRO A 13 11.50 11.27 -1.23
N TRP A 14 10.80 10.78 -2.26
CA TRP A 14 10.97 9.40 -2.69
C TRP A 14 10.80 8.38 -1.54
N ARG A 15 9.59 8.17 -0.96
CA ARG A 15 9.31 6.93 -0.17
C ARG A 15 9.34 5.68 -1.08
N VAL A 16 10.34 5.58 -1.94
CA VAL A 16 10.77 4.35 -2.56
C VAL A 16 11.37 3.50 -1.43
N ARG A 17 10.65 2.41 -1.15
CA ARG A 17 11.13 1.05 -0.83
C ARG A 17 10.79 0.56 0.59
N PRO A 18 10.48 -0.76 0.72
CA PRO A 18 9.20 -1.41 0.46
C PRO A 18 8.34 -1.47 1.74
N ALA A 19 7.25 -2.25 1.74
CA ALA A 19 6.52 -2.61 2.95
C ALA A 19 7.37 -3.52 3.86
N VAL A 20 8.49 -3.00 4.37
CA VAL A 20 9.39 -3.70 5.29
C VAL A 20 8.64 -3.87 6.60
N GLY A 21 8.09 -5.08 6.80
CA GLY A 21 7.40 -5.45 8.03
C GLY A 21 5.99 -6.00 7.83
N PHE A 22 5.34 -5.70 6.70
CA PHE A 22 4.03 -6.28 6.39
C PHE A 22 4.22 -7.59 5.64
N LEU A 23 3.74 -8.69 6.20
CA LEU A 23 3.83 -10.03 5.62
C LEU A 23 2.64 -10.32 4.68
N HIS A 24 1.55 -9.56 4.80
CA HIS A 24 0.31 -9.80 4.06
C HIS A 24 -0.46 -8.49 3.75
N PRO A 25 -1.20 -8.36 2.62
CA PRO A 25 -1.96 -7.13 2.31
C PRO A 25 -2.99 -6.74 3.39
N LEU A 26 -3.51 -7.74 4.11
CA LEU A 26 -4.44 -7.52 5.22
C LEU A 26 -3.78 -6.90 6.45
N GLU A 27 -2.48 -7.05 6.64
CA GLU A 27 -1.78 -6.41 7.77
C GLU A 27 -1.70 -4.90 7.55
N VAL A 28 -1.50 -4.46 6.31
CA VAL A 28 -1.55 -3.04 5.92
C VAL A 28 -2.91 -2.43 6.28
N LEU A 29 -4.01 -3.16 6.05
CA LEU A 29 -5.35 -2.68 6.41
C LEU A 29 -5.54 -2.53 7.92
N LYS A 30 -5.03 -3.50 8.69
CA LYS A 30 -5.20 -3.59 10.14
C LYS A 30 -4.30 -2.64 10.92
N ASP A 31 -3.25 -2.12 10.27
CA ASP A 31 -2.35 -1.17 10.88
C ASP A 31 -3.10 0.12 11.26
N GLN A 32 -2.98 0.54 12.52
CA GLN A 32 -3.66 1.72 13.05
C GLN A 32 -2.80 2.98 12.95
N ASP A 33 -1.50 2.83 12.74
CA ASP A 33 -0.54 3.93 12.62
C ASP A 33 -0.50 4.51 11.20
N LEU A 34 -0.96 3.73 10.21
CA LEU A 34 -1.10 4.18 8.83
C LEU A 34 -2.41 4.92 8.57
N ASP A 35 -2.30 6.08 7.92
CA ASP A 35 -3.46 6.76 7.36
C ASP A 35 -3.99 6.04 6.09
N PRO A 36 -5.23 6.32 5.64
CA PRO A 36 -5.79 5.66 4.46
C PRO A 36 -4.99 5.88 3.17
N ALA A 37 -4.32 7.02 3.01
CA ALA A 37 -3.49 7.28 1.84
C ALA A 37 -2.20 6.44 1.87
N GLU A 38 -1.54 6.33 3.02
CA GLU A 38 -0.37 5.49 3.22
C GLU A 38 -0.69 4.01 2.99
N LYS A 39 -1.84 3.52 3.49
CA LYS A 39 -2.32 2.16 3.20
C LYS A 39 -2.50 1.93 1.71
N ARG A 40 -3.09 2.90 1.01
CA ARG A 40 -3.33 2.84 -0.43
C ARG A 40 -2.01 2.81 -1.21
N GLU A 41 -1.05 3.66 -0.84
CA GLU A 41 0.27 3.69 -1.48
C GLU A 41 0.98 2.33 -1.38
N ILE A 42 1.00 1.73 -0.19
CA ILE A 42 1.63 0.42 0.04
C ILE A 42 0.93 -0.67 -0.78
N LEU A 43 -0.39 -0.73 -0.72
CA LEU A 43 -1.16 -1.73 -1.47
C LEU A 43 -1.04 -1.54 -2.98
N ALA A 44 -0.98 -0.29 -3.47
CA ALA A 44 -0.76 0.02 -4.88
C ALA A 44 0.65 -0.39 -5.34
N ALA A 45 1.68 -0.17 -4.52
CA ALA A 45 3.03 -0.65 -4.79
C ALA A 45 3.07 -2.18 -4.90
N TRP A 46 2.31 -2.88 -4.06
CA TRP A 46 2.20 -4.33 -4.11
C TRP A 46 1.40 -4.83 -5.32
N ALA A 47 0.37 -4.09 -5.75
CA ALA A 47 -0.43 -4.43 -6.93
C ALA A 47 0.32 -4.19 -8.26
N SER A 48 1.33 -3.31 -8.24
CA SER A 48 2.14 -2.98 -9.41
C SER A 48 2.78 -4.20 -10.05
N ASP A 49 2.95 -4.16 -11.38
CA ASP A 49 3.68 -5.19 -12.12
C ASP A 49 5.16 -5.27 -11.74
N ALA A 50 5.72 -4.21 -11.16
CA ALA A 50 7.05 -4.25 -10.55
C ALA A 50 7.14 -5.27 -9.39
N SER A 51 6.00 -5.61 -8.78
CA SER A 51 5.88 -6.65 -7.76
C SER A 51 5.42 -7.99 -8.35
N ALA A 52 5.24 -8.14 -9.66
CA ALA A 52 4.84 -9.41 -10.27
C ALA A 52 5.97 -10.43 -10.17
N VAL A 53 5.61 -11.69 -9.89
CA VAL A 53 6.58 -12.79 -9.92
C VAL A 53 6.84 -13.21 -11.37
N GLU A 54 8.11 -13.38 -11.71
CA GLU A 54 8.54 -13.85 -13.03
C GLU A 54 7.79 -15.14 -13.42
N HIS A 55 7.24 -15.17 -14.63
CA HIS A 55 6.38 -16.25 -15.14
C HIS A 55 5.08 -16.54 -14.36
N ARG A 56 4.70 -15.70 -13.38
CA ARG A 56 3.45 -15.85 -12.59
C ARG A 56 2.74 -14.50 -12.44
N PRO A 57 2.13 -13.96 -13.52
CA PRO A 57 1.56 -12.61 -13.52
C PRO A 57 0.37 -12.41 -12.56
N SER A 58 -0.25 -13.50 -12.08
CA SER A 58 -1.30 -13.46 -11.06
C SER A 58 -0.77 -13.38 -9.63
N GLN A 59 0.55 -13.47 -9.45
CA GLN A 59 1.21 -13.44 -8.14
C GLN A 59 1.96 -12.13 -7.97
N ARG A 60 1.97 -11.64 -6.74
CA ARG A 60 2.65 -10.43 -6.31
C ARG A 60 3.58 -10.73 -5.16
N TRP A 61 4.85 -10.41 -5.31
CA TRP A 61 5.85 -10.61 -4.28
C TRP A 61 6.57 -9.30 -4.01
N LEU A 62 6.30 -8.73 -2.84
CA LEU A 62 7.00 -7.55 -2.38
C LEU A 62 8.23 -7.97 -1.58
N LEU A 63 9.37 -7.36 -1.88
CA LEU A 63 10.62 -7.65 -1.16
C LEU A 63 10.42 -7.48 0.35
N GLY A 64 10.76 -8.51 1.12
CA GLY A 64 10.57 -8.54 2.58
C GLY A 64 9.36 -9.34 3.06
N THR A 65 8.53 -9.86 2.14
CA THR A 65 7.42 -10.77 2.46
C THR A 65 7.85 -12.24 2.34
N PRO A 66 7.25 -13.16 3.13
CA PRO A 66 7.67 -14.57 3.18
C PRO A 66 7.44 -15.31 1.86
N GLY A 67 6.61 -14.77 0.97
CA GLY A 67 6.42 -15.31 -0.37
C GLY A 67 5.42 -14.50 -1.19
N PRO A 68 5.16 -14.95 -2.42
CA PRO A 68 4.16 -14.33 -3.28
C PRO A 68 2.75 -14.50 -2.73
N VAL A 69 1.92 -13.46 -2.93
CA VAL A 69 0.48 -13.48 -2.66
C VAL A 69 -0.30 -13.29 -3.97
N PRO A 70 -1.54 -13.80 -4.08
CA PRO A 70 -2.38 -13.54 -5.23
C PRO A 70 -2.67 -12.04 -5.42
N LEU A 71 -2.59 -11.56 -6.67
CA LEU A 71 -3.01 -10.19 -7.03
C LEU A 71 -4.45 -9.91 -6.61
N SER A 72 -5.33 -10.91 -6.70
CA SER A 72 -6.73 -10.80 -6.25
C SER A 72 -6.85 -10.43 -4.77
N GLU A 73 -5.96 -10.89 -3.91
CA GLU A 73 -5.95 -10.55 -2.49
C GLU A 73 -5.52 -9.10 -2.27
N VAL A 74 -4.51 -8.63 -3.01
CA VAL A 74 -4.09 -7.23 -2.99
C VAL A 74 -5.23 -6.32 -3.46
N MET A 75 -5.91 -6.68 -4.55
CA MET A 75 -7.05 -5.93 -5.08
C MET A 75 -8.26 -5.95 -4.13
N SER A 76 -8.48 -7.07 -3.44
CA SER A 76 -9.51 -7.17 -2.40
C SER A 76 -9.21 -6.22 -1.25
N ALA A 77 -7.94 -6.12 -0.84
CA ALA A 77 -7.52 -5.20 0.22
C ALA A 77 -7.72 -3.73 -0.20
N LEU A 78 -7.30 -3.35 -1.40
CA LEU A 78 -7.56 -2.01 -1.95
C LEU A 78 -9.05 -1.68 -1.97
N SER A 79 -9.88 -2.62 -2.45
CA SER A 79 -11.33 -2.42 -2.54
C SER A 79 -11.99 -2.28 -1.16
N ARG A 80 -11.44 -2.93 -0.12
CA ARG A 80 -11.91 -2.73 1.27
C ARG A 80 -11.53 -1.36 1.78
N LEU A 81 -10.27 -0.96 1.61
CA LEU A 81 -9.78 0.36 1.99
C LEU A 81 -10.58 1.49 1.35
N ASP A 82 -10.82 1.40 0.05
CA ASP A 82 -11.59 2.41 -0.69
C ASP A 82 -13.04 2.48 -0.19
N ARG A 83 -13.67 1.35 0.11
CA ARG A 83 -15.03 1.34 0.69
C ARG A 83 -15.08 1.99 2.07
N ASP A 84 -14.10 1.71 2.92
CA ASP A 84 -14.03 2.29 4.27
C ASP A 84 -13.78 3.81 4.24
N MET A 85 -13.09 4.32 3.20
CA MET A 85 -12.88 5.76 3.02
C MET A 85 -14.15 6.52 2.59
N PHE A 86 -15.10 5.86 1.92
CA PHE A 86 -16.32 6.47 1.38
C PHE A 86 -17.59 6.10 2.15
N SER A 87 -17.47 5.33 3.24
CA SER A 87 -18.59 4.93 4.10
C SER A 87 -18.71 5.81 5.34
#